data_AF-A0A969LV18-F1
#
_entry.id   AF-A0A969LV18-F1
#
_cell.length_a   1.000
_cell.length_b   1.000
_cell.length_c   1.000
_cell.angle_alpha   90.00
_cell.angle_beta   90.00
_cell.angle_gamma   90.00
#
_symmetry.space_group_name_H-M   'P 1'
#
loop_
_entity.id
_entity.type
_entity.pdbx_description
1 polymer ?
#
loop_
_entity_poly.entity_id
_entity_poly.type
_entity_poly.pdbx_seq_one_letter_code
_entity_poly.pdbx_strand_id
1 'polypeptide(L)'
;MNAQPIQLDPLNSPYPVPWSWVMATLTEQNPTSTPKLRYYRSQSLISPDGQYAAYSRIQMQLSSHFTRSRVASVLFIENLRTGDLQTITAASPFADNPFIDDEIPNQAGTIAILIPVAWSETSDRVLAREFEAIFGSDIASDFAVVWDRHSNRAHTLAPTQVRYSNAVLLGWSQTHPDRVLFRAGNLGDENWLLYAVDVNGKTIYATGDQPITFGRVANNIWAGPQAYAYS
;
A
#
# COMPACT_ATOMS: atom_id res chain seq x y z
N MET A 1 9.90 30.13 -0.38
CA MET A 1 9.24 29.05 0.38
C MET A 1 8.76 28.04 -0.62
N ASN A 2 9.40 26.87 -0.73
CA ASN A 2 8.97 25.84 -1.67
C ASN A 2 7.80 25.10 -1.04
N ALA A 3 6.59 25.32 -1.55
CA ALA A 3 5.45 24.48 -1.21
C ALA A 3 5.77 23.06 -1.71
N GLN A 4 5.91 22.10 -0.80
CA GLN A 4 5.86 20.70 -1.18
C GLN A 4 4.47 20.48 -1.81
N PRO A 5 4.36 19.85 -2.99
CA PRO A 5 3.06 19.53 -3.55
C PRO A 5 2.30 18.71 -2.51
N ILE A 6 1.09 19.16 -2.13
CA ILE A 6 0.22 18.45 -1.21
C ILE A 6 0.03 17.05 -1.79
N GLN A 7 0.64 16.05 -1.16
CA GLN A 7 0.52 14.68 -1.61
C GLN A 7 -0.87 14.21 -1.19
N LEU A 8 -1.78 14.16 -2.17
CA LEU A 8 -3.17 13.82 -1.96
C LEU A 8 -3.26 12.30 -1.75
N ASP A 9 -3.96 11.86 -0.70
CA ASP A 9 -4.20 10.45 -0.44
C ASP A 9 -5.72 10.21 -0.26
N PRO A 10 -6.29 9.17 -0.90
CA PRO A 10 -7.74 8.92 -0.82
C PRO A 10 -8.26 8.70 0.60
N LEU A 11 -7.41 8.18 1.50
CA LEU A 11 -7.77 7.90 2.90
C LEU A 11 -7.11 8.87 3.88
N ASN A 12 -6.46 9.92 3.38
CA ASN A 12 -5.66 10.84 4.19
C ASN A 12 -4.62 10.10 5.06
N SER A 13 -4.00 9.06 4.49
CA SER A 13 -2.98 8.26 5.16
C SER A 13 -1.69 9.07 5.37
N PRO A 14 -0.96 8.85 6.49
CA PRO A 14 0.39 9.41 6.66
C PRO A 14 1.42 8.82 5.68
N TYR A 15 1.09 7.73 4.98
CA TYR A 15 1.94 7.10 3.98
C TYR A 15 1.27 7.14 2.60
N PRO A 16 1.23 8.33 1.97
CA PRO A 16 0.42 8.54 0.78
C PRO A 16 0.83 7.66 -0.41
N VAL A 17 -0.16 7.04 -1.07
CA VAL A 17 0.05 6.43 -2.40
C VAL A 17 0.30 7.52 -3.45
N PRO A 18 0.85 7.20 -4.64
CA PRO A 18 1.08 8.21 -5.68
C PRO A 18 -0.22 8.61 -6.40
N TRP A 19 -1.22 9.06 -5.65
CA TRP A 19 -2.57 9.33 -6.15
C TRP A 19 -2.60 10.40 -7.24
N SER A 20 -1.82 11.47 -7.07
CA SER A 20 -1.70 12.51 -8.09
C SER A 20 -1.22 11.95 -9.43
N TRP A 21 -0.33 10.96 -9.42
CA TRP A 21 0.10 10.25 -10.63
C TRP A 21 -1.04 9.38 -11.19
N VAL A 22 -1.77 8.66 -10.35
CA VAL A 22 -2.95 7.86 -10.79
C VAL A 22 -3.97 8.76 -11.49
N MET A 23 -4.33 9.89 -10.90
CA MET A 23 -5.30 10.84 -11.46
C MET A 23 -4.80 11.47 -12.76
N ALA A 24 -3.53 11.94 -12.79
CA ALA A 24 -2.95 12.49 -14.01
C ALA A 24 -2.92 11.45 -15.14
N THR A 25 -2.60 10.20 -14.82
CA THR A 25 -2.54 9.10 -15.79
C THR A 25 -3.94 8.78 -16.36
N LEU A 26 -5.00 8.85 -15.55
CA LEU A 26 -6.38 8.69 -16.02
C LEU A 26 -6.83 9.77 -17.00
N THR A 27 -6.33 11.00 -16.84
CA THR A 27 -6.69 12.12 -17.72
C THR A 27 -5.99 12.08 -19.08
N GLU A 28 -5.03 11.18 -19.27
CA GLU A 28 -4.43 10.96 -20.58
C GLU A 28 -5.49 10.45 -21.57
N GLN A 29 -5.74 11.22 -22.63
CA GLN A 29 -6.64 10.80 -23.69
C GLN A 29 -6.12 9.52 -24.35
N ASN A 30 -6.99 8.51 -24.46
CA ASN A 30 -6.68 7.21 -25.06
C ASN A 30 -7.53 7.02 -26.33
N PRO A 31 -7.08 7.51 -27.49
CA PRO A 31 -7.85 7.46 -28.74
C PRO A 31 -7.88 6.07 -29.40
N THR A 32 -7.13 5.09 -28.88
CA THR A 32 -6.93 3.76 -29.49
C THR A 32 -7.51 2.63 -28.63
N SER A 33 -7.95 1.55 -29.28
CA SER A 33 -8.52 0.35 -28.65
C SER A 33 -7.50 -0.53 -27.90
N THR A 34 -6.21 -0.21 -27.96
CA THR A 34 -5.14 -0.95 -27.29
C THR A 34 -4.94 -0.45 -25.85
N PRO A 35 -4.88 -1.35 -24.85
CA PRO A 35 -4.57 -0.97 -23.47
C PRO A 35 -3.20 -0.32 -23.38
N LYS A 36 -3.13 0.83 -22.72
CA LYS A 36 -1.88 1.58 -22.54
C LYS A 36 -1.34 1.32 -21.14
N LEU A 37 -0.08 0.86 -21.05
CA LEU A 37 0.59 0.62 -19.77
C LEU A 37 1.37 1.84 -19.32
N ARG A 38 1.34 2.07 -18.01
CA ARG A 38 1.99 3.18 -17.32
C ARG A 38 2.66 2.65 -16.07
N TYR A 39 3.84 3.18 -15.77
CA TYR A 39 4.66 2.68 -14.68
C TYR A 39 5.07 3.80 -13.75
N TYR A 40 5.09 3.50 -12.47
CA TYR A 40 5.61 4.36 -11.41
C TYR A 40 6.49 3.53 -10.48
N ARG A 41 7.61 4.10 -10.04
CA ARG A 41 8.46 3.49 -9.02
C ARG A 41 8.42 4.31 -7.75
N SER A 42 8.15 3.67 -6.60
CA SER A 42 8.23 4.36 -5.31
C SER A 42 9.66 4.74 -4.97
N GLN A 43 9.81 5.63 -3.99
CA GLN A 43 11.11 5.79 -3.32
C GLN A 43 11.50 4.48 -2.63
N SER A 44 12.80 4.30 -2.41
CA SER A 44 13.30 3.13 -1.69
C SER A 44 13.39 3.41 -0.20
N LEU A 45 12.92 2.46 0.60
CA LEU A 45 13.01 2.46 2.05
C LEU A 45 14.13 1.52 2.50
N ILE A 46 15.19 2.09 3.07
CA ILE A 46 16.37 1.37 3.52
C ILE A 46 16.18 0.88 4.95
N SER A 47 16.55 -0.37 5.24
CA SER A 47 16.49 -0.96 6.57
C SER A 47 17.41 -0.23 7.57
N PRO A 48 17.10 -0.22 8.88
CA PRO A 48 17.97 0.36 9.90
C PRO A 48 19.40 -0.18 9.89
N ASP A 49 19.58 -1.49 9.63
CA ASP A 49 20.89 -2.13 9.49
C ASP A 49 21.61 -1.83 8.16
N GLY A 50 20.94 -1.12 7.23
CA GLY A 50 21.47 -0.75 5.92
C GLY A 50 21.64 -1.90 4.94
N GLN A 51 21.16 -3.11 5.26
CA GLN A 51 21.38 -4.29 4.41
C GLN A 51 20.32 -4.47 3.32
N TYR A 52 19.14 -3.86 3.45
CA TYR A 52 18.03 -4.06 2.53
C TYR A 52 17.42 -2.74 2.07
N ALA A 53 16.88 -2.77 0.85
CA ALA A 53 16.02 -1.72 0.32
C ALA A 53 14.67 -2.30 -0.10
N ALA A 54 13.59 -1.67 0.34
CA ALA A 54 12.24 -1.98 -0.09
C ALA A 54 11.74 -0.90 -1.06
N TYR A 55 11.14 -1.27 -2.19
CA TYR A 55 10.49 -0.33 -3.10
C TYR A 55 9.44 -1.03 -3.95
N SER A 56 8.47 -0.27 -4.47
CA SER A 56 7.41 -0.81 -5.30
C SER A 56 7.53 -0.37 -6.75
N ARG A 57 7.08 -1.22 -7.66
CA ARG A 57 6.70 -0.83 -9.02
C ARG A 57 5.19 -0.93 -9.13
N ILE A 58 4.58 0.16 -9.56
CA ILE A 58 3.15 0.30 -9.75
C ILE A 58 2.91 0.37 -11.25
N GLN A 59 2.02 -0.48 -11.74
CA GLN A 59 1.57 -0.53 -13.12
C GLN A 59 0.12 -0.08 -13.19
N MET A 60 -0.17 0.81 -14.12
CA MET A 60 -1.52 1.18 -14.47
C MET A 60 -1.82 0.77 -15.90
N GLN A 61 -2.89 0.00 -16.07
CA GLN A 61 -3.45 -0.39 -17.36
C GLN A 61 -4.64 0.52 -17.66
N LEU A 62 -4.47 1.39 -18.65
CA LEU A 62 -5.51 2.31 -19.09
C LEU A 62 -6.45 1.63 -20.09
N SER A 63 -7.75 1.77 -19.83
CA SER A 63 -8.83 1.39 -20.74
C SER A 63 -9.50 2.64 -21.33
N SER A 64 -10.43 2.47 -22.28
CA SER A 64 -11.20 3.58 -22.87
C SER A 64 -12.11 4.30 -21.87
N HIS A 65 -12.50 3.63 -20.78
CA HIS A 65 -13.26 4.20 -19.67
C HIS A 65 -12.53 3.93 -18.36
N PHE A 66 -12.47 4.91 -17.46
CA PHE A 66 -11.65 4.82 -16.23
C PHE A 66 -12.11 3.72 -15.27
N THR A 67 -13.42 3.46 -15.19
CA THR A 67 -13.98 2.32 -14.43
C THR A 67 -13.58 0.95 -15.01
N ARG A 68 -12.83 0.93 -16.12
CA ARG A 68 -12.20 -0.26 -16.68
C ARG A 68 -10.68 -0.23 -16.64
N SER A 69 -10.09 0.86 -16.17
CA SER A 69 -8.66 0.92 -15.92
C SER A 69 -8.32 0.12 -14.67
N ARG A 70 -7.07 -0.32 -14.55
CA ARG A 70 -6.60 -1.10 -13.40
C ARG A 70 -5.27 -0.55 -12.91
N VAL A 71 -5.06 -0.59 -11.61
CA VAL A 71 -3.77 -0.32 -10.98
C VAL A 71 -3.37 -1.55 -10.17
N ALA A 72 -2.16 -2.03 -10.40
CA ALA A 72 -1.57 -3.14 -9.66
C ALA A 72 -0.13 -2.80 -9.31
N SER A 73 0.45 -3.50 -8.34
CA SER A 73 1.82 -3.25 -7.93
C SER A 73 2.53 -4.51 -7.44
N VAL A 74 3.85 -4.44 -7.41
CA VAL A 74 4.71 -5.45 -6.83
C VAL A 74 5.71 -4.75 -5.93
N LEU A 75 5.88 -5.25 -4.71
CA LEU A 75 6.92 -4.81 -3.78
C LEU A 75 8.18 -5.63 -4.01
N PHE A 76 9.32 -4.95 -4.02
CA PHE A 76 10.64 -5.52 -4.16
C PHE A 76 11.43 -5.31 -2.88
N ILE A 77 12.06 -6.38 -2.39
CA ILE A 77 13.02 -6.34 -1.28
C ILE A 77 14.37 -6.77 -1.84
N GLU A 78 15.30 -5.83 -1.89
CA GLU A 78 16.64 -6.01 -2.42
C GLU A 78 17.65 -6.13 -1.28
N ASN A 79 18.45 -7.19 -1.28
CA ASN A 79 19.63 -7.29 -0.43
C ASN A 79 20.75 -6.44 -1.06
N LEU A 80 21.13 -5.35 -0.40
CA LEU A 80 22.09 -4.37 -0.91
C LEU A 80 23.54 -4.88 -0.93
N ARG A 81 23.83 -6.00 -0.25
CA ARG A 81 25.15 -6.63 -0.26
C ARG A 81 25.29 -7.61 -1.43
N THR A 82 24.27 -8.43 -1.67
CA THR A 82 24.32 -9.51 -2.68
C THR A 82 23.69 -9.13 -4.00
N GLY A 83 22.77 -8.15 -4.01
CA GLY A 83 21.91 -7.82 -5.15
C GLY A 83 20.71 -8.75 -5.30
N ASP A 84 20.50 -9.69 -4.36
CA ASP A 84 19.36 -10.61 -4.42
C ASP A 84 18.05 -9.85 -4.28
N LEU A 85 17.09 -10.17 -5.14
CA LEU A 85 15.82 -9.47 -5.25
C LEU A 85 14.66 -10.41 -4.98
N GLN A 86 13.92 -10.15 -3.89
CA GLN A 86 12.69 -10.83 -3.55
C GLN A 86 11.49 -9.99 -4.01
N THR A 87 10.46 -10.63 -4.54
CA THR A 87 9.19 -9.99 -4.88
C THR A 87 8.11 -10.39 -3.88
N ILE A 88 7.28 -9.43 -3.51
CA ILE A 88 6.17 -9.58 -2.57
C ILE A 88 4.91 -9.02 -3.24
N THR A 89 3.84 -9.82 -3.21
CA THR A 89 2.49 -9.45 -3.61
C THR A 89 1.56 -9.64 -2.41
N ALA A 90 0.62 -8.73 -2.20
CA ALA A 90 -0.42 -8.91 -1.20
C ALA A 90 -1.37 -10.04 -1.62
N ALA A 91 -1.92 -10.76 -0.65
CA ALA A 91 -3.14 -11.52 -0.89
C ALA A 91 -4.30 -10.54 -0.80
N SER A 92 -5.12 -10.37 -1.85
CA SER A 92 -6.15 -9.34 -1.86
C SER A 92 -7.24 -9.63 -0.83
N PRO A 93 -7.38 -8.84 0.24
CA PRO A 93 -8.40 -9.03 1.26
C PRO A 93 -9.80 -8.64 0.77
N PHE A 94 -9.94 -7.88 -0.32
CA PHE A 94 -11.24 -7.75 -0.99
C PHE A 94 -11.81 -9.10 -1.46
N ALA A 95 -10.98 -10.12 -1.69
CA ALA A 95 -11.47 -11.47 -1.99
C ALA A 95 -12.14 -12.16 -0.77
N ASP A 96 -11.82 -11.73 0.46
CA ASP A 96 -12.34 -12.29 1.72
C ASP A 96 -13.24 -11.28 2.47
N ASN A 97 -13.56 -10.12 1.88
CA ASN A 97 -14.32 -9.05 2.52
C ASN A 97 -15.83 -9.33 2.45
N PRO A 98 -16.54 -9.53 3.58
CA PRO A 98 -17.97 -9.86 3.58
C PRO A 98 -18.89 -8.71 3.11
N PHE A 99 -18.34 -7.51 2.90
CA PHE A 99 -19.05 -6.36 2.33
C PHE A 99 -18.90 -6.25 0.81
N ILE A 100 -18.16 -7.17 0.21
CA ILE A 100 -17.94 -7.28 -1.22
C ILE A 100 -18.47 -8.65 -1.64
N ASP A 101 -19.57 -8.69 -2.38
CA ASP A 101 -20.17 -9.95 -2.83
C ASP A 101 -19.13 -10.83 -3.56
N ASP A 102 -19.15 -12.14 -3.29
CA ASP A 102 -18.22 -13.21 -3.73
C ASP A 102 -18.01 -13.34 -5.27
N GLU A 103 -18.52 -12.41 -6.07
CA GLU A 103 -18.25 -12.28 -7.50
C GLU A 103 -17.35 -11.06 -7.79
N ILE A 104 -16.07 -11.13 -7.40
CA ILE A 104 -15.03 -10.37 -8.13
C ILE A 104 -14.18 -11.32 -8.99
N PRO A 105 -14.72 -11.89 -10.07
CA PRO A 105 -13.87 -12.38 -11.15
C PRO A 105 -13.35 -11.16 -11.90
N ASN A 106 -12.05 -10.88 -11.79
CA ASN A 106 -11.34 -10.13 -12.83
C ASN A 106 -12.02 -8.77 -13.15
N GLN A 107 -12.43 -7.99 -12.15
CA GLN A 107 -13.23 -6.78 -12.39
C GLN A 107 -12.36 -5.65 -12.96
N ALA A 108 -12.93 -4.97 -13.93
CA ALA A 108 -12.42 -3.72 -14.45
C ALA A 108 -12.57 -2.64 -13.36
N GLY A 109 -11.64 -1.70 -13.24
CA GLY A 109 -11.78 -0.59 -12.29
C GLY A 109 -11.04 -0.74 -10.96
N THR A 110 -10.33 -1.84 -10.71
CA THR A 110 -9.67 -2.07 -9.41
C THR A 110 -8.36 -1.28 -9.26
N ILE A 111 -8.06 -0.89 -8.03
CA ILE A 111 -6.82 -0.24 -7.61
C ILE A 111 -6.22 -1.08 -6.49
N ALA A 112 -5.00 -1.57 -6.66
CA ALA A 112 -4.21 -2.27 -5.65
C ALA A 112 -2.77 -1.71 -5.68
N ILE A 113 -2.43 -0.94 -4.65
CA ILE A 113 -1.14 -0.24 -4.54
C ILE A 113 -0.46 -0.61 -3.22
N LEU A 114 0.58 -1.43 -3.35
CA LEU A 114 1.52 -1.81 -2.31
C LEU A 114 2.67 -0.81 -2.29
N ILE A 115 2.93 -0.16 -1.15
CA ILE A 115 4.11 0.70 -0.95
C ILE A 115 4.79 0.40 0.39
N PRO A 116 6.14 0.40 0.47
CA PRO A 116 6.82 0.22 1.74
C PRO A 116 6.57 1.42 2.66
N VAL A 117 6.30 1.15 3.93
CA VAL A 117 6.00 2.14 4.97
C VAL A 117 7.16 2.26 5.95
N ALA A 118 7.56 1.15 6.55
CA ALA A 118 8.55 1.12 7.61
C ALA A 118 9.25 -0.25 7.67
N TRP A 119 10.47 -0.27 8.19
CA TRP A 119 11.06 -1.49 8.73
C TRP A 119 10.66 -1.64 10.20
N SER A 120 10.82 -2.83 10.77
CA SER A 120 10.90 -3.02 12.21
C SER A 120 12.19 -2.41 12.76
N GLU A 121 12.22 -2.13 14.06
CA GLU A 121 13.41 -1.62 14.76
C GLU A 121 14.63 -2.53 14.52
N THR A 122 14.41 -3.84 14.56
CA THR A 122 15.42 -4.89 14.39
C THR A 122 15.80 -5.19 12.94
N SER A 123 15.20 -4.50 11.96
CA SER A 123 15.41 -4.75 10.52
C SER A 123 15.01 -6.15 10.04
N ASP A 124 14.27 -6.91 10.84
CA ASP A 124 13.85 -8.27 10.52
C ASP A 124 12.54 -8.34 9.72
N ARG A 125 11.76 -7.25 9.72
CA ARG A 125 10.44 -7.18 9.09
C ARG A 125 10.28 -5.87 8.35
N VAL A 126 9.59 -5.92 7.22
CA VAL A 126 9.12 -4.74 6.50
C VAL A 126 7.61 -4.67 6.60
N LEU A 127 7.11 -3.49 6.93
CA LEU A 127 5.71 -3.11 6.84
C LEU A 127 5.49 -2.34 5.54
N ALA A 128 4.53 -2.79 4.77
CA ALA A 128 4.03 -2.12 3.59
C ALA A 128 2.53 -1.85 3.71
N ARG A 129 2.09 -0.76 3.10
CA ARG A 129 0.69 -0.41 2.94
C ARG A 129 0.19 -1.01 1.63
N GLU A 130 -0.80 -1.87 1.69
CA GLU A 130 -1.62 -2.22 0.54
C GLU A 130 -2.87 -1.34 0.57
N PHE A 131 -2.95 -0.39 -0.34
CA PHE A 131 -4.14 0.42 -0.57
C PHE A 131 -4.98 -0.25 -1.65
N GLU A 132 -6.19 -0.67 -1.29
CA GLU A 132 -7.14 -1.20 -2.27
C GLU A 132 -8.37 -0.29 -2.40
N ALA A 133 -8.83 -0.08 -3.64
CA ALA A 133 -10.03 0.70 -3.96
C ALA A 133 -10.66 0.27 -5.30
N ILE A 134 -11.86 0.80 -5.58
CA ILE A 134 -12.54 0.64 -6.87
C ILE A 134 -12.77 2.02 -7.49
N PHE A 135 -12.38 2.20 -8.75
CA PHE A 135 -12.60 3.44 -9.50
C PHE A 135 -14.10 3.76 -9.60
N GLY A 136 -14.48 4.94 -9.14
CA GLY A 136 -15.84 5.45 -9.23
C GLY A 136 -16.78 4.98 -8.11
N SER A 137 -16.25 4.37 -7.05
CA SER A 137 -17.00 4.11 -5.82
C SER A 137 -16.38 4.82 -4.60
N ASP A 138 -17.05 4.69 -3.46
CA ASP A 138 -16.60 5.10 -2.13
C ASP A 138 -15.80 4.00 -1.39
N ILE A 139 -15.53 2.88 -2.06
CA ILE A 139 -14.79 1.75 -1.50
C ILE A 139 -13.29 2.02 -1.60
N ALA A 140 -12.66 2.22 -0.44
CA ALA A 140 -11.22 2.34 -0.30
C ALA A 140 -10.78 1.91 1.11
N SER A 141 -9.80 1.03 1.24
CA SER A 141 -9.26 0.64 2.55
C SER A 141 -7.77 0.32 2.46
N ASP A 142 -7.08 0.58 3.58
CA ASP A 142 -5.72 0.11 3.78
C ASP A 142 -5.69 -1.27 4.42
N PHE A 143 -4.67 -2.02 4.04
CA PHE A 143 -4.24 -3.26 4.65
C PHE A 143 -2.73 -3.19 4.89
N ALA A 144 -2.24 -3.97 5.84
CA ALA A 144 -0.81 -4.08 6.09
C ALA A 144 -0.27 -5.36 5.46
N VAL A 145 0.83 -5.25 4.75
CA VAL A 145 1.63 -6.40 4.34
C VAL A 145 2.91 -6.40 5.16
N VAL A 146 3.08 -7.43 5.97
CA VAL A 146 4.29 -7.64 6.77
C VAL A 146 5.08 -8.77 6.14
N TRP A 147 6.26 -8.46 5.59
CA TRP A 147 7.22 -9.50 5.19
C TRP A 147 8.26 -9.70 6.28
N ASP A 148 8.46 -10.96 6.65
CA ASP A 148 9.41 -11.41 7.67
C ASP A 148 10.62 -12.06 6.99
N ARG A 149 11.80 -11.51 7.27
CA ARG A 149 13.08 -11.92 6.68
C ARG A 149 13.49 -13.34 7.06
N HIS A 150 13.18 -13.78 8.28
CA HIS A 150 13.65 -15.04 8.81
C HIS A 150 12.88 -16.23 8.23
N SER A 151 11.57 -16.08 8.14
CA SER A 151 10.66 -17.08 7.56
C SER A 151 10.52 -16.93 6.04
N ASN A 152 10.91 -15.78 5.49
CA ASN A 152 10.67 -15.37 4.11
C ASN A 152 9.19 -15.48 3.73
N ARG A 153 8.30 -15.01 4.62
CA ARG A 153 6.84 -15.04 4.44
C ARG A 153 6.27 -13.64 4.52
N ALA A 154 5.23 -13.41 3.72
CA ALA A 154 4.43 -12.20 3.77
C ALA A 154 3.06 -12.51 4.38
N HIS A 155 2.58 -11.62 5.25
CA HIS A 155 1.28 -11.69 5.90
C HIS A 155 0.48 -10.45 5.52
N THR A 156 -0.72 -10.63 5.00
CA THR A 156 -1.65 -9.51 4.78
C THR A 156 -2.58 -9.42 5.98
N LEU A 157 -2.65 -8.25 6.61
CA LEU A 157 -3.30 -8.01 7.89
C LEU A 157 -4.32 -6.88 7.74
N ALA A 158 -5.44 -7.05 8.43
CA ALA A 158 -6.50 -6.08 8.59
C ALA A 158 -7.04 -6.20 10.03
N PRO A 159 -7.68 -5.15 10.58
CA PRO A 159 -8.52 -5.33 11.74
C PRO A 159 -9.58 -6.42 11.47
N THR A 160 -9.67 -7.41 12.35
CA THR A 160 -10.61 -8.54 12.25
C THR A 160 -11.57 -8.52 13.44
N GLN A 161 -12.74 -9.15 13.26
CA GLN A 161 -13.78 -9.23 14.31
C GLN A 161 -14.30 -7.86 14.78
N VAL A 162 -14.15 -6.84 13.94
CA VAL A 162 -14.63 -5.48 14.15
C VAL A 162 -15.40 -5.05 12.90
N ARG A 163 -16.43 -4.20 13.06
CA ARG A 163 -17.22 -3.68 11.94
C ARG A 163 -16.71 -2.30 11.55
N TYR A 164 -16.17 -2.19 10.35
CA TYR A 164 -15.70 -0.94 9.74
C TYR A 164 -15.85 -1.03 8.22
N SER A 165 -15.97 0.11 7.54
CA SER A 165 -15.92 0.18 6.08
C SER A 165 -14.55 0.60 5.54
N ASN A 166 -13.78 1.34 6.34
CA ASN A 166 -12.48 1.87 5.93
C ASN A 166 -11.45 1.70 7.06
N ALA A 167 -10.24 1.32 6.70
CA ALA A 167 -9.08 1.34 7.59
C ALA A 167 -7.97 2.20 7.00
N VAL A 168 -7.20 2.86 7.88
CA VAL A 168 -5.97 3.58 7.56
C VAL A 168 -4.82 2.93 8.31
N LEU A 169 -3.77 2.54 7.58
CA LEU A 169 -2.54 2.01 8.17
C LEU A 169 -1.72 3.16 8.76
N LEU A 170 -1.33 3.03 10.03
CA LEU A 170 -0.61 4.08 10.76
C LEU A 170 0.85 3.77 11.05
N GLY A 171 1.26 2.50 11.03
CA GLY A 171 2.67 2.11 11.27
C GLY A 171 2.78 0.96 12.26
N TRP A 172 3.94 0.81 12.89
CA TRP A 172 4.09 -0.13 14.00
C TRP A 172 3.49 0.45 15.28
N SER A 173 3.01 -0.41 16.17
CA SER A 173 2.60 -0.02 17.50
C SER A 173 3.82 0.31 18.37
N GLN A 174 3.81 1.47 19.03
CA GLN A 174 4.84 1.83 19.99
C GLN A 174 4.72 0.98 21.27
N THR A 175 3.49 0.67 21.71
CA THR A 175 3.26 -0.12 22.94
C THR A 175 3.40 -1.63 22.74
N HIS A 176 3.18 -2.14 21.52
CA HIS A 176 3.26 -3.55 21.13
C HIS A 176 4.08 -3.70 19.84
N PRO A 177 5.43 -3.70 19.91
CA PRO A 177 6.30 -3.64 18.72
C PRO A 177 6.18 -4.80 17.72
N ASP A 178 5.44 -5.85 18.08
CA ASP A 178 5.08 -6.97 17.21
C ASP A 178 3.78 -6.77 16.42
N ARG A 179 3.08 -5.64 16.63
CA ARG A 179 1.78 -5.32 16.05
C ARG A 179 1.82 -4.10 15.15
N VAL A 180 0.90 -4.09 14.20
CA VAL A 180 0.65 -2.99 13.27
C VAL A 180 -0.57 -2.19 13.74
N LEU A 181 -0.47 -0.86 13.69
CA LEU A 181 -1.55 0.05 14.05
C LEU A 181 -2.40 0.44 12.86
N PHE A 182 -3.71 0.38 13.08
CA PHE A 182 -4.73 0.86 12.17
C PHE A 182 -5.66 1.83 12.88
N ARG A 183 -6.13 2.84 12.17
CA ARG A 183 -7.36 3.56 12.52
C ARG A 183 -8.47 3.07 11.60
N ALA A 184 -9.56 2.55 12.17
CA ALA A 184 -10.67 2.02 11.40
C ALA A 184 -12.02 2.53 11.90
N GLY A 185 -12.94 2.74 10.98
CA GLY A 185 -14.30 3.23 11.25
C GLY A 185 -15.15 3.18 9.99
N ASN A 186 -16.39 3.70 10.09
CA ASN A 186 -17.23 3.84 8.90
C ASN A 186 -17.11 5.24 8.31
N LEU A 187 -17.26 5.32 7.00
CA LEU A 187 -17.32 6.61 6.32
C LEU A 187 -18.48 7.44 6.89
N GLY A 188 -18.19 8.68 7.29
CA GLY A 188 -19.16 9.58 7.93
C GLY A 188 -19.15 9.53 9.46
N ASP A 189 -18.54 8.53 10.08
CA ASP A 189 -18.35 8.51 11.54
C ASP A 189 -17.26 9.51 11.96
N GLU A 190 -17.53 10.29 13.00
CA GLU A 190 -16.59 11.31 13.51
C GLU A 190 -15.39 10.70 14.24
N ASN A 191 -15.55 9.52 14.83
CA ASN A 191 -14.59 8.90 15.72
C ASN A 191 -14.21 7.50 15.25
N TRP A 192 -13.10 7.41 14.51
CA TRP A 192 -12.52 6.11 14.14
C TRP A 192 -11.62 5.60 15.27
N LEU A 193 -11.74 4.30 15.57
CA LEU A 193 -11.04 3.68 16.69
C LEU A 193 -9.65 3.19 16.27
N LEU A 194 -8.75 3.12 17.25
CA LEU A 194 -7.39 2.64 17.06
C LEU A 194 -7.29 1.15 17.41
N TYR A 195 -6.71 0.38 16.50
CA TYR A 195 -6.56 -1.06 16.61
C TYR A 195 -5.10 -1.48 16.39
N ALA A 196 -4.64 -2.46 17.16
CA ALA A 196 -3.36 -3.12 16.94
C ALA A 196 -3.60 -4.57 16.48
N VAL A 197 -2.96 -4.96 15.39
CA VAL A 197 -3.12 -6.28 14.75
C VAL A 197 -1.78 -6.99 14.73
N ASP A 198 -1.72 -8.23 15.23
CA ASP A 198 -0.50 -9.06 15.11
C ASP A 198 -0.46 -9.84 13.79
N VAL A 199 0.68 -10.50 13.54
CA VAL A 199 0.93 -11.32 12.33
C VAL A 199 -0.03 -12.51 12.16
N ASN A 200 -0.75 -12.90 13.22
CA ASN A 200 -1.77 -13.95 13.16
C ASN A 200 -3.18 -13.37 12.90
N GLY A 201 -3.29 -12.06 12.69
CA GLY A 201 -4.55 -11.37 12.44
C GLY A 201 -5.38 -11.11 13.70
N LYS A 202 -4.83 -11.31 14.91
CA LYS A 202 -5.58 -11.01 16.14
C LYS A 202 -5.57 -9.51 16.39
N THR A 203 -6.78 -8.97 16.57
CA THR A 203 -7.05 -7.54 16.76
C THR A 203 -7.30 -7.21 18.22
N ILE A 204 -6.71 -6.12 18.71
CA ILE A 204 -6.98 -5.54 20.04
C ILE A 204 -7.22 -4.03 19.92
N TYR A 205 -7.97 -3.46 20.86
CA TYR A 205 -8.04 -2.00 21.01
C TYR A 205 -6.69 -1.44 21.46
N ALA A 206 -6.26 -0.35 20.83
CA ALA A 206 -4.97 0.28 21.08
C ALA A 206 -5.14 1.70 21.64
N THR A 207 -6.12 1.93 22.52
CA THR A 207 -6.41 3.28 23.04
C THR A 207 -5.16 3.95 23.62
N GLY A 208 -4.79 5.12 23.07
CA GLY A 208 -3.63 5.90 23.51
C GLY A 208 -2.29 5.48 22.92
N ASP A 209 -2.24 4.41 22.10
CA ASP A 209 -1.04 4.00 21.38
C ASP A 209 -0.66 5.02 20.30
N GLN A 210 0.59 4.97 19.86
CA GLN A 210 1.14 5.87 18.84
C GLN A 210 1.88 5.07 17.76
N PRO A 211 1.80 5.51 16.50
CA PRO A 211 2.55 4.89 15.43
C PRO A 211 4.04 5.23 15.54
N ILE A 212 4.88 4.23 15.29
CA ILE A 212 6.32 4.38 15.12
C ILE A 212 6.77 3.76 13.80
N THR A 213 7.79 4.34 13.18
CA THR A 213 8.38 3.86 11.93
C THR A 213 9.90 3.83 12.03
N PHE A 214 10.50 2.87 11.33
CA PHE A 214 11.94 2.72 11.23
C PHE A 214 12.37 2.60 9.77
N GLY A 215 13.65 2.85 9.53
CA GLY A 215 14.24 2.89 8.21
C GLY A 215 14.34 4.31 7.66
N ARG A 216 15.02 4.43 6.51
CA ARG A 216 15.30 5.72 5.89
C ARG A 216 14.89 5.71 4.43
N VAL A 217 14.10 6.69 4.04
CA VAL A 217 13.77 6.91 2.62
C VAL A 217 15.00 7.44 1.89
N ALA A 218 15.41 6.75 0.83
CA ALA A 218 16.46 7.19 -0.07
C ALA A 218 15.86 7.97 -1.24
N ASN A 219 16.34 9.19 -1.45
CA ASN A 219 16.03 9.97 -2.65
C ASN A 219 16.69 9.33 -3.87
N ASN A 220 15.89 8.58 -4.62
CA ASN A 220 16.34 7.89 -5.83
C ASN A 220 15.95 8.69 -7.07
N ILE A 221 16.91 8.89 -7.98
CA ILE A 221 16.70 9.52 -9.30
C ILE A 221 15.63 8.73 -10.10
N TRP A 222 15.49 7.44 -9.81
CA TRP A 222 14.53 6.53 -10.46
C TRP A 222 13.15 6.51 -9.81
N ALA A 223 12.87 7.30 -8.76
CA ALA A 223 11.53 7.38 -8.19
C ALA A 223 10.62 8.28 -9.06
N GLY A 224 9.35 7.91 -9.20
CA GLY A 224 8.38 8.64 -9.99
C GLY A 224 7.90 7.90 -11.24
N PRO A 225 7.16 8.60 -12.13
CA PRO A 225 6.71 8.05 -13.41
C PRO A 225 7.90 7.59 -14.26
N GLN A 226 7.82 6.40 -14.84
CA GLN A 226 8.88 5.84 -15.67
C GLN A 226 8.57 6.03 -17.16
N ALA A 227 9.61 6.29 -17.96
CA ALA A 227 9.50 6.43 -19.41
C ALA A 227 9.15 5.09 -20.09
N TYR A 228 8.58 5.20 -21.29
CA TYR A 228 8.05 4.11 -22.11
C TYR A 228 9.06 3.00 -22.42
N ALA A 229 8.62 1.75 -22.37
CA ALA A 229 9.17 0.72 -23.24
C ALA A 229 8.36 0.75 -24.54
N TYR A 230 8.98 1.17 -25.64
CA TYR A 230 8.43 0.90 -26.96
C TYR A 230 8.63 -0.60 -27.23
N SER A 231 7.52 -1.33 -27.35
CA SER A 231 7.50 -2.65 -27.99
C SER A 231 7.17 -2.49 -29.46
#